data_AF-A0A0B5DM01-F1
#
_entry.id   AF-A0A0B5DM01-F1
#
_cell.length_a   1.000
_cell.length_b   1.000
_cell.length_c   1.000
_cell.angle_alpha   90.00
_cell.angle_beta   90.00
_cell.angle_gamma   90.00
#
_symmetry.space_group_name_H-M   'P 1'
#
loop_
_entity.id
_entity.type
_entity.pdbx_description
1 polymer ?
#
loop_
_entity_poly.entity_id
_entity_poly.type
_entity_poly.pdbx_seq_one_letter_code
_entity_poly.pdbx_strand_id
1 'polypeptide(L)'
;MYVIGFLEGACAHVLDLARDGIHAYAAFPQVPLQVFFVGLVILDPLVVVLVVLVRREGIWLASAVMVADVFANWWGNRHWLQDDPANLVRLSPVTLFGVFVVAFAHPLCWTIAGTAGRPRAALPTA
;
A
#
# COMPACT_ATOMS: atom_id res chain seq x y z
N MET A 1 -4.31 -10.55 -3.51
CA MET A 1 -3.76 -9.32 -4.13
C MET A 1 -3.27 -8.32 -3.10
N TYR A 2 -4.11 -7.72 -2.23
CA TYR A 2 -3.63 -6.76 -1.21
C TYR A 2 -2.49 -7.33 -0.36
N VAL A 3 -2.72 -8.45 0.33
CA VAL A 3 -1.71 -9.06 1.21
C VAL A 3 -0.39 -9.31 0.49
N ILE A 4 -0.43 -9.82 -0.74
CA ILE A 4 0.77 -10.13 -1.52
C ILE A 4 1.50 -8.84 -1.90
N GLY A 5 0.79 -7.84 -2.46
CA GLY A 5 1.42 -6.60 -2.90
C GLY A 5 2.02 -5.78 -1.76
N PHE A 6 1.33 -5.70 -0.61
CA PHE A 6 1.89 -5.04 0.57
C PHE A 6 3.05 -5.83 1.18
N LEU A 7 3.02 -7.16 1.17
CA LEU A 7 4.16 -7.95 1.65
C LEU A 7 5.38 -7.83 0.71
N GLU A 8 5.15 -7.79 -0.60
CA GLU A 8 6.20 -7.52 -1.60
C GLU A 8 6.83 -6.15 -1.38
N GLY A 9 6.00 -5.10 -1.19
CA GLY A 9 6.44 -3.75 -0.85
C GLY A 9 7.27 -3.71 0.44
N ALA A 10 6.76 -4.32 1.52
CA ALA A 10 7.47 -4.43 2.78
C ALA A 10 8.85 -5.11 2.62
N CYS A 11 8.91 -6.21 1.86
CA CYS A 11 10.16 -6.90 1.55
C CYS A 11 11.13 -5.99 0.77
N ALA A 12 10.65 -5.24 -0.22
CA ALA A 12 11.48 -4.29 -0.96
C ALA A 12 12.05 -3.21 -0.02
N HIS A 13 11.22 -2.59 0.81
CA HIS A 13 11.66 -1.54 1.74
C HIS A 13 12.64 -2.07 2.80
N VAL A 14 12.43 -3.29 3.30
CA VAL A 14 13.38 -3.96 4.20
C VAL A 14 14.69 -4.27 3.50
N LEU A 15 14.66 -4.73 2.25
CA LEU A 15 15.88 -5.01 1.48
C LEU A 15 16.68 -3.75 1.20
N ASP A 16 16.02 -2.64 0.88
CA ASP A 16 16.66 -1.34 0.67
C ASP A 16 17.31 -0.86 1.97
N LEU A 17 16.59 -0.93 3.10
CA LEU A 17 17.12 -0.57 4.42
C LEU A 17 18.27 -1.49 4.86
N ALA A 18 18.22 -2.79 4.52
CA ALA A 18 19.28 -3.73 4.84
C ALA A 18 20.57 -3.49 4.04
N ARG A 19 20.46 -2.94 2.81
CA ARG A 19 21.61 -2.63 1.94
C ARG A 19 22.27 -1.31 2.32
N ASP A 20 21.47 -0.26 2.50
CA ASP A 20 21.96 1.12 2.56
C ASP A 20 21.66 1.83 3.91
N GLY A 21 21.02 1.12 4.84
CA GLY A 21 20.65 1.67 6.15
C GLY A 21 19.72 2.87 6.03
N ILE A 22 19.84 3.81 6.96
CA ILE A 22 19.02 5.03 6.97
C ILE A 22 19.18 5.90 5.70
N HIS A 23 20.20 5.62 4.88
CA HIS A 23 20.47 6.33 3.63
C HIS A 23 19.81 5.68 2.40
N ALA A 24 19.05 4.60 2.57
CA ALA A 24 18.37 3.90 1.46
C ALA A 24 17.56 4.83 0.55
N TYR A 25 17.00 5.90 1.10
CA TYR A 25 16.21 6.89 0.36
C TYR A 25 16.88 8.26 0.26
N ALA A 26 18.19 8.37 0.50
CA ALA A 26 18.93 9.63 0.47
C ALA A 26 18.90 10.33 -0.91
N ALA A 27 18.59 9.59 -1.98
CA ALA A 27 18.37 10.14 -3.32
C ALA A 27 17.13 11.05 -3.40
N PHE A 28 16.17 10.93 -2.48
CA PHE A 28 15.02 11.84 -2.41
C PHE A 28 15.43 13.12 -1.67
N PRO A 29 15.42 14.29 -2.32
CA PRO A 29 15.87 15.53 -1.67
C PRO A 29 14.95 16.00 -0.55
N GLN A 30 13.69 15.54 -0.52
CA GLN A 30 12.71 15.88 0.49
C GLN A 30 12.74 14.87 1.65
N VAL A 31 13.21 15.29 2.83
CA VAL A 31 13.21 14.49 4.07
C VAL A 31 11.86 13.80 4.35
N PRO A 32 10.68 14.45 4.16
CA PRO A 32 9.40 13.77 4.37
C PRO A 32 9.20 12.51 3.52
N LEU A 33 9.72 12.47 2.28
CA LEU A 33 9.62 11.29 1.43
C LEU A 33 10.51 10.17 1.95
N GLN A 34 11.72 10.50 2.44
CA GLN A 34 12.61 9.51 3.04
C GLN A 34 11.97 8.86 4.27
N VAL A 35 11.40 9.68 5.16
CA VAL A 35 10.69 9.20 6.36
C VAL A 35 9.50 8.33 5.96
N PHE A 36 8.75 8.74 4.95
CA PHE A 36 7.62 7.96 4.43
C PHE A 36 8.07 6.58 3.93
N PHE A 37 9.07 6.50 3.05
CA PHE A 37 9.56 5.23 2.51
C PHE A 37 10.15 4.31 3.58
N VAL A 38 10.87 4.84 4.56
CA VAL A 38 11.31 4.05 5.73
C VAL A 38 10.10 3.57 6.54
N GLY A 39 9.09 4.42 6.70
CA GLY A 39 7.84 4.10 7.40
C GLY A 39 7.04 2.96 6.76
N LEU A 40 7.19 2.73 5.46
CA LEU A 40 6.49 1.63 4.75
C LEU A 40 6.90 0.25 5.27
N VAL A 41 8.09 0.10 5.85
CA VAL A 41 8.50 -1.12 6.58
C VAL A 41 7.52 -1.49 7.70
N ILE A 42 6.83 -0.50 8.28
CA ILE A 42 5.84 -0.70 9.33
C ILE A 42 4.41 -0.62 8.79
N LEU A 43 4.13 0.34 7.90
CA LEU A 43 2.78 0.54 7.37
C LEU A 43 2.30 -0.65 6.53
N ASP A 44 3.18 -1.25 5.74
CA ASP A 44 2.80 -2.36 4.85
C ASP A 44 2.42 -3.63 5.64
N PRO A 45 3.22 -4.11 6.62
CA PRO A 45 2.78 -5.21 7.48
C PRO A 45 1.52 -4.89 8.29
N LEU A 46 1.36 -3.64 8.72
CA LEU A 46 0.14 -3.22 9.42
C LEU A 46 -1.09 -3.35 8.52
N VAL A 47 -0.99 -2.91 7.26
CA VAL A 47 -2.05 -3.13 6.26
C VAL A 47 -2.32 -4.62 6.09
N VAL A 48 -1.29 -5.45 5.93
CA VAL A 48 -1.42 -6.91 5.80
C VAL A 48 -2.21 -7.49 6.98
N VAL A 49 -1.81 -7.17 8.21
CA VAL A 49 -2.48 -7.66 9.42
C VAL A 49 -3.94 -7.23 9.46
N LEU A 50 -4.24 -5.95 9.22
CA LEU A 50 -5.62 -5.45 9.24
C LEU A 50 -6.48 -6.09 8.14
N VAL A 51 -5.94 -6.28 6.94
CA VAL A 51 -6.64 -6.93 5.81
C VAL A 51 -6.89 -8.41 6.09
N VAL A 52 -5.90 -9.14 6.63
CA VAL A 52 -6.06 -10.56 7.03
C VAL A 52 -7.13 -10.70 8.13
N LEU A 53 -7.20 -9.74 9.05
CA LEU A 53 -8.23 -9.66 10.07
C LEU A 53 -9.58 -9.12 9.55
N VAL A 54 -9.70 -8.89 8.23
CA VAL A 54 -10.93 -8.45 7.56
C VAL A 54 -11.47 -7.13 8.16
N ARG A 55 -10.56 -6.25 8.57
CA ARG A 55 -10.89 -4.96 9.19
C ARG A 55 -11.08 -3.88 8.14
N ARG A 56 -12.15 -3.09 8.29
CA ARG A 56 -12.41 -1.94 7.41
C ARG A 56 -11.30 -0.90 7.49
N GLU A 57 -10.69 -0.74 8.67
CA GLU A 57 -9.54 0.14 8.86
C GLU A 57 -8.35 -0.25 7.96
N GLY A 58 -8.17 -1.55 7.69
CA GLY A 58 -7.12 -2.04 6.80
C GLY A 58 -7.31 -1.59 5.35
N ILE A 59 -8.56 -1.47 4.89
CA ILE A 59 -8.86 -1.01 3.53
C ILE A 59 -8.59 0.47 3.38
N TRP A 60 -9.01 1.27 4.37
CA TRP A 60 -8.72 2.71 4.38
C TRP A 60 -7.22 3.00 4.47
N LEU A 61 -6.51 2.28 5.35
CA LEU A 61 -5.07 2.42 5.47
C LEU A 61 -4.37 2.02 4.17
N ALA A 62 -4.75 0.88 3.56
CA ALA A 62 -4.21 0.44 2.29
C ALA A 62 -4.38 1.50 1.19
N SER A 63 -5.56 2.12 1.08
CA SER A 63 -5.80 3.17 0.12
C SER A 63 -4.95 4.41 0.38
N ALA A 64 -4.85 4.85 1.64
CA ALA A 64 -4.03 6.00 2.00
C ALA A 64 -2.54 5.77 1.70
N VAL A 65 -2.02 4.59 2.07
CA VAL A 65 -0.63 4.20 1.79
C VAL A 65 -0.37 4.16 0.28
N MET A 66 -1.22 3.49 -0.50
CA MET A 66 -1.00 3.42 -1.96
C MET A 66 -1.08 4.77 -2.65
N VAL A 67 -2.00 5.66 -2.25
CA VAL A 67 -2.08 7.01 -2.83
C VAL A 67 -0.81 7.79 -2.54
N ALA A 68 -0.35 7.75 -1.29
CA ALA A 68 0.89 8.42 -0.89
C ALA A 68 2.12 7.83 -1.59
N ASP A 69 2.19 6.51 -1.73
CA ASP A 69 3.31 5.81 -2.34
C ASP A 69 3.42 6.06 -3.85
N VAL A 70 2.30 5.95 -4.57
CA VAL A 70 2.26 6.33 -5.99
C VAL A 70 2.65 7.80 -6.16
N PHE A 71 2.11 8.70 -5.34
CA PHE A 71 2.46 10.12 -5.41
C PHE A 71 3.95 10.36 -5.14
N ALA A 72 4.51 9.75 -4.09
CA ALA A 72 5.91 9.87 -3.71
C ALA A 72 6.84 9.37 -4.83
N ASN A 73 6.52 8.21 -5.42
CA ASN A 73 7.28 7.64 -6.52
C ASN A 73 7.26 8.53 -7.76
N TRP A 74 6.10 9.04 -8.16
CA TRP A 74 5.99 9.95 -9.31
C TRP A 74 6.67 11.29 -9.06
N TRP A 75 6.45 11.88 -7.88
CA TRP A 75 7.00 13.19 -7.55
C TRP A 75 8.52 13.17 -7.37
N GLY A 76 9.04 12.18 -6.64
CA GLY A 76 10.48 12.06 -6.39
C GLY A 76 11.26 11.71 -7.65
N ASN A 77 10.72 10.84 -8.52
CA ASN A 77 11.37 10.43 -9.76
C ASN A 77 11.00 11.30 -10.98
N ARG A 78 10.32 12.43 -10.79
CA ARG A 78 9.86 13.31 -11.89
C ARG A 78 10.96 13.73 -12.85
N HIS A 79 12.19 13.90 -12.36
CA HIS A 79 13.34 14.32 -13.16
C HIS A 79 13.83 13.18 -14.07
N TRP A 80 13.93 11.95 -13.55
CA TRP A 80 14.31 10.77 -14.35
C TRP A 80 13.31 10.47 -15.45
N LEU A 81 12.04 10.78 -15.21
CA LEU A 81 10.97 10.58 -16.18
C LEU A 81 11.03 11.58 -17.34
N GLN A 82 11.55 12.79 -17.08
CA GLN A 82 11.79 13.79 -18.12
C GLN A 82 13.01 13.42 -18.97
N ASP A 83 14.03 12.84 -18.34
CA ASP A 83 15.28 12.48 -19.01
C ASP A 83 15.13 11.20 -19.87
N ASP A 84 14.39 10.20 -19.40
CA ASP A 84 14.11 8.97 -20.15
C ASP A 84 12.68 8.43 -19.87
N PRO A 85 11.75 8.54 -20.84
CA PRO A 85 10.39 8.03 -20.72
C PRO A 85 10.30 6.51 -20.51
N ALA A 86 11.33 5.73 -20.85
CA ALA A 86 11.36 4.29 -20.61
C ALA A 86 11.28 3.96 -19.11
N ASN A 87 11.65 4.90 -18.23
CA ASN A 87 11.49 4.77 -16.79
C ASN A 87 10.03 4.62 -16.33
N LEU A 88 9.04 4.94 -17.18
CA LEU A 88 7.63 4.63 -16.92
C LEU A 88 7.39 3.14 -16.66
N VAL A 89 8.17 2.27 -17.30
CA VAL A 89 8.06 0.81 -17.09
C VAL A 89 8.38 0.44 -15.65
N ARG A 90 9.34 1.14 -15.03
CA ARG A 90 9.71 0.92 -13.62
C ARG A 90 8.64 1.43 -12.65
N LEU A 91 7.92 2.49 -13.01
CA LEU A 91 6.79 3.03 -12.22
C LEU A 91 5.47 2.27 -12.45
N SER A 92 5.39 1.44 -13.50
CA SER A 92 4.16 0.76 -13.88
C SER A 92 3.63 -0.20 -12.80
N PRO A 93 4.45 -1.01 -12.08
CA PRO A 93 3.91 -1.96 -11.11
C PRO A 93 3.24 -1.26 -9.94
N VAL A 94 3.92 -0.29 -9.33
CA VAL A 94 3.39 0.50 -8.20
C VAL A 94 2.15 1.30 -8.61
N THR A 95 2.13 1.86 -9.83
CA THR A 95 0.98 2.62 -10.33
C THR A 95 -0.23 1.71 -10.57
N LEU A 96 -0.05 0.57 -11.25
CA LEU A 96 -1.13 -0.38 -11.52
C LEU A 96 -1.69 -0.98 -10.24
N PHE A 97 -0.82 -1.33 -9.29
CA PHE A 97 -1.24 -1.82 -7.98
C PHE A 97 -1.99 -0.76 -7.19
N GLY A 98 -1.53 0.50 -7.21
CA GLY A 98 -2.22 1.61 -6.56
C GLY A 98 -3.61 1.87 -7.14
N VAL A 99 -3.75 1.87 -8.47
CA VAL A 99 -5.06 1.98 -9.15
C VAL A 99 -5.97 0.83 -8.74
N PHE A 100 -5.46 -0.40 -8.72
CA PHE A 100 -6.21 -1.57 -8.27
C PHE A 100 -6.71 -1.39 -6.82
N VAL A 101 -5.84 -0.99 -5.89
CA VAL A 101 -6.22 -0.79 -4.48
C VAL A 101 -7.28 0.30 -4.32
N VAL A 102 -7.17 1.42 -5.04
CA VAL A 102 -8.16 2.51 -4.95
C VAL A 102 -9.49 2.11 -5.58
N ALA A 103 -9.46 1.47 -6.75
CA ALA A 103 -10.67 1.04 -7.46
C ALA A 103 -11.52 0.05 -6.64
N PHE A 104 -10.87 -0.84 -5.89
CA PHE A 104 -11.55 -1.86 -5.10
C PHE A 104 -11.83 -1.47 -3.64
N ALA A 105 -11.34 -0.31 -3.17
CA ALA A 105 -11.50 0.13 -1.78
C ALA A 105 -12.97 0.23 -1.35
N HIS A 106 -13.82 0.85 -2.18
CA HIS A 106 -15.23 1.06 -1.85
C HIS A 106 -16.04 -0.25 -1.87
N PRO A 107 -15.98 -1.10 -2.92
CA PRO A 107 -16.60 -2.42 -2.90
C PRO A 107 -16.19 -3.27 -1.70
N LEU A 108 -14.90 -3.30 -1.35
CA LEU A 108 -14.42 -4.12 -0.24
C LEU A 108 -14.95 -3.62 1.12
N CYS A 109 -14.93 -2.31 1.35
CA CYS A 109 -15.52 -1.71 2.55
C CYS A 109 -16.99 -2.11 2.75
N TRP A 110 -17.76 -2.11 1.65
CA TRP A 110 -19.17 -2.52 1.69
C TRP A 110 -19.35 -4.01 2.00
N THR A 111 -18.54 -4.88 1.39
CA THR A 111 -18.63 -6.34 1.66
C THR A 111 -18.33 -6.68 3.13
N ILE A 112 -17.31 -6.04 3.71
CA ILE A 112 -16.93 -6.22 5.12
C ILE A 112 -18.07 -5.75 6.03
N ALA A 113 -18.65 -4.57 5.77
CA ALA A 113 -19.78 -4.06 6.53
C ALA A 113 -21.01 -4.99 6.45
N GLY A 114 -21.29 -5.56 5.27
CA GLY A 114 -22.37 -6.51 5.06
C GLY A 114 -22.20 -7.82 5.84
N THR A 115 -20.96 -8.29 6.04
CA THR A 115 -20.69 -9.48 6.87
C THR A 115 -20.93 -9.23 8.36
N ALA A 116 -20.67 -8.03 8.87
CA ALA A 116 -20.93 -7.66 10.25
C ALA A 116 -22.43 -7.47 10.55
N GLY A 117 -23.22 -7.10 9.53
CA GLY A 117 -24.65 -6.81 9.67
C GLY A 117 -25.60 -8.00 9.50
N ARG A 118 -25.12 -9.21 9.17
CA ARG A 118 -25.98 -10.37 8.95
C ARG A 118 -26.46 -10.94 10.29
N PRO A 119 -27.76 -10.87 10.65
CA PRO A 119 -28.24 -11.45 11.89
C PRO A 119 -28.02 -12.96 11.84
N ARG A 120 -27.45 -13.53 12.91
CA ARG A 120 -27.38 -14.98 13.11
C ARG A 120 -28.82 -15.47 13.20
N ALA A 121 -29.34 -16.06 12.12
CA ALA A 121 -30.69 -16.60 12.11
C ALA A 121 -30.82 -17.56 13.29
N ALA A 122 -31.67 -17.18 14.25
CA ALA A 122 -31.97 -18.00 15.41
C ALA A 122 -32.54 -19.32 14.88
N LEU A 123 -31.85 -20.42 15.17
CA LEU A 123 -32.36 -21.75 14.88
C LEU A 123 -33.70 -21.91 15.62
N PRO A 124 -34.80 -22.29 14.93
CA PRO A 124 -36.04 -22.58 15.61
C PRO A 124 -35.83 -23.76 16.56
N THR A 125 -35.99 -23.52 17.86
CA THR A 125 -36.09 -24.56 18.88
C THR A 125 -37.39 -25.33 18.65
N ALA A 126 -37.24 -26.62 18.32
CA ALA A 126 -38.32 -27.60 18.27
C ALA A 126 -38.72 -28.06 19.67
#